data_AF-A0A3T1B0J4-F1
#
_entry.id   AF-A0A3T1B0J4-F1
#
_cell.length_a   1.000
_cell.length_b   1.000
_cell.length_c   1.000
_cell.angle_alpha   90.00
_cell.angle_beta   90.00
_cell.angle_gamma   90.00
#
_symmetry.space_group_name_H-M   'P 1'
#
loop_
_entity.id
_entity.type
_entity.pdbx_description
1 polymer ?
#
loop_
_entity_poly.entity_id
_entity_poly.type
_entity_poly.pdbx_seq_one_letter_code
_entity_poly.pdbx_strand_id
1 'polypeptide(L)'
;MTSGAEQVREHLAAGEEFHAAVWVSRAEENTTFELTRAAVSPFRFRRRQRDFPRTQEGLAFALEANVRLVSEPRILALTDRRVLVLARRFAKWRVRWECPRESLTGASEQDGRLRLIFGDGTATTLLTPAAHVKPFLDRV
;
A
#
# COMPACT_ATOMS: atom_id res chain seq x y z
N MET A 1 20.75 -7.72 3.90
CA MET A 1 19.34 -7.25 3.95
C MET A 1 18.48 -8.49 4.00
N THR A 2 17.88 -8.80 5.14
CA THR A 2 16.98 -9.95 5.27
C THR A 2 15.79 -9.74 4.32
N SER A 3 15.47 -10.74 3.52
CA SER A 3 14.49 -10.59 2.44
C SER A 3 13.09 -10.42 3.03
N GLY A 4 12.26 -9.55 2.44
CA GLY A 4 10.86 -9.32 2.87
C GLY A 4 10.07 -10.61 3.14
N ALA A 5 10.37 -11.67 2.38
CA ALA A 5 9.75 -12.98 2.49
C ALA A 5 10.01 -13.69 3.83
N GLU A 6 11.21 -13.55 4.42
CA GLU A 6 11.52 -14.19 5.70
C GLU A 6 10.66 -13.64 6.82
N GLN A 7 10.44 -12.31 6.84
CA GLN A 7 9.60 -11.69 7.85
C GLN A 7 8.13 -12.07 7.70
N VAL A 8 7.67 -12.27 6.47
CA VAL A 8 6.30 -12.71 6.21
C VAL A 8 6.07 -14.13 6.71
N ARG A 9 7.04 -15.03 6.52
CA ARG A 9 6.92 -16.44 6.94
C ARG A 9 6.67 -16.59 8.44
N GLU A 10 7.24 -15.72 9.27
CA GLU A 10 7.00 -15.70 10.72
C GLU A 10 5.53 -15.39 11.10
N HIS A 11 4.74 -14.86 10.17
CA HIS A 11 3.36 -14.43 10.40
C HIS A 11 2.32 -15.31 9.69
N LEU A 12 2.74 -16.38 9.02
CA LEU A 12 1.85 -17.32 8.36
C LEU A 12 1.15 -18.22 9.38
N ALA A 13 -0.12 -18.53 9.13
CA ALA A 13 -0.83 -19.58 9.83
C ALA A 13 -0.27 -20.96 9.44
N ALA A 14 -0.55 -21.99 10.24
CA ALA A 14 -0.17 -23.35 9.91
C ALA A 14 -0.80 -23.78 8.57
N GLY A 15 0.04 -24.22 7.63
CA GLY A 15 -0.37 -24.63 6.29
C GLY A 15 -0.80 -23.48 5.36
N GLU A 16 -0.46 -22.23 5.69
CA GLU A 16 -0.60 -21.09 4.77
C GLU A 16 0.67 -20.94 3.92
N GLU A 17 0.49 -20.71 2.62
CA GLU A 17 1.59 -20.60 1.66
C GLU A 17 1.91 -19.14 1.31
N PHE A 18 3.19 -18.82 1.31
CA PHE A 18 3.68 -17.52 0.86
C PHE A 18 3.79 -17.47 -0.67
N HIS A 19 3.23 -16.43 -1.29
CA HIS A 19 3.38 -16.21 -2.73
C HIS A 19 4.35 -15.08 -3.06
N ALA A 20 4.12 -13.88 -2.53
CA ALA A 20 4.92 -12.71 -2.87
C ALA A 20 4.89 -11.65 -1.77
N ALA A 21 5.92 -10.80 -1.74
CA ALA A 21 5.99 -9.65 -0.87
C ALA A 21 6.65 -8.49 -1.61
N VAL A 22 6.14 -7.29 -1.36
CA VAL A 22 6.63 -6.07 -1.97
C VAL A 22 6.63 -4.93 -0.94
N TRP A 23 7.65 -4.08 -1.01
CA TRP A 23 7.70 -2.88 -0.19
C TRP A 23 6.74 -1.84 -0.73
N VAL A 24 5.93 -1.28 0.15
CA VAL A 24 4.94 -0.25 -0.17
C VAL A 24 5.04 0.94 0.77
N SER A 25 4.74 2.10 0.23
CA SER A 25 4.52 3.33 1.01
C SER A 25 3.37 4.11 0.39
N ARG A 26 2.78 5.03 1.15
CA ARG A 26 1.71 5.88 0.65
C ARG A 26 2.31 7.00 -0.20
N ALA A 27 1.75 7.25 -1.38
CA ALA A 27 2.04 8.47 -2.13
C ALA A 27 1.46 9.68 -1.37
N GLU A 28 2.27 10.69 -1.09
CA GLU A 28 1.70 11.95 -0.60
C GLU A 28 0.88 12.59 -1.73
N GLU A 29 -0.33 13.07 -1.42
CA GLU A 29 -1.15 13.87 -2.35
C GLU A 29 -0.43 15.17 -2.81
N ASN A 30 0.71 15.53 -2.21
CA ASN A 30 1.49 16.74 -2.49
C ASN A 30 2.79 16.53 -3.28
N THR A 31 3.19 15.31 -3.66
CA THR A 31 4.43 15.11 -4.43
C THR A 31 4.21 15.26 -5.94
N THR A 32 3.82 16.47 -6.35
CA THR A 32 4.08 16.94 -7.72
C THR A 32 5.41 17.68 -7.70
N PHE A 33 6.48 17.02 -8.12
CA PHE A 33 7.81 17.64 -8.33
C PHE A 33 7.83 18.54 -9.59
N GLU A 34 6.83 19.41 -9.75
CA GLU A 34 6.93 20.55 -10.65
C GLU A 34 7.03 21.80 -9.80
N LEU A 35 8.28 22.22 -9.55
CA LEU A 35 8.63 23.53 -9.03
C LEU A 35 8.24 24.59 -10.08
N THR A 36 6.95 24.80 -10.26
CA THR A 36 6.43 25.92 -11.04
C THR A 36 6.52 27.18 -10.20
N ARG A 37 6.96 28.29 -10.81
CA ARG A 37 7.11 29.63 -10.22
C ARG A 37 5.84 30.13 -9.48
N ALA A 38 4.70 29.50 -9.72
CA ALA A 38 3.43 29.71 -9.01
C ALA A 38 3.36 29.11 -7.59
N ALA A 39 4.37 28.36 -7.14
CA ALA A 39 4.46 27.75 -5.81
C ALA A 39 4.85 28.74 -4.69
N VAL A 40 5.27 29.96 -5.04
CA VAL A 40 5.78 30.97 -4.07
C VAL A 40 4.70 31.99 -3.66
N SER A 41 3.42 31.74 -3.96
CA SER A 41 2.35 32.71 -3.65
C SER A 41 1.78 32.54 -2.23
N PRO A 42 1.79 33.58 -1.37
CA PRO A 42 1.27 33.51 0.00
C PRO A 42 -0.27 33.37 0.11
N PHE A 43 -1.00 33.45 -1.01
CA PHE A 43 -2.46 33.53 -1.02
C PHE A 43 -3.19 32.17 -1.13
N ARG A 44 -2.49 31.02 -1.04
CA ARG A 44 -3.13 29.70 -1.22
C ARG A 44 -3.89 29.15 0.00
N PHE A 45 -3.88 29.82 1.14
CA PHE A 45 -4.58 29.35 2.36
C PHE A 45 -6.11 29.48 2.35
N ARG A 46 -6.74 29.75 1.20
CA ARG A 46 -8.21 29.89 1.09
C ARG A 46 -8.83 29.12 -0.09
N ARG A 47 -8.35 27.92 -0.40
CA ARG A 47 -9.17 26.97 -1.18
C ARG A 47 -9.84 25.99 -0.24
N ARG A 48 -11.14 26.21 -0.06
CA ARG A 48 -12.10 25.29 0.57
C ARG A 48 -11.85 23.86 0.06
N GLN A 49 -11.56 23.01 1.02
CA GLN A 49 -11.67 21.57 0.97
C GLN A 49 -13.01 21.23 0.27
N ARG A 50 -12.96 20.55 -0.87
CA ARG A 50 -14.17 20.05 -1.52
C ARG A 50 -14.77 19.00 -0.59
N ASP A 51 -15.96 19.27 -0.09
CA ASP A 51 -16.83 18.32 0.59
C ASP A 51 -17.24 17.23 -0.40
N PHE A 52 -16.48 16.14 -0.45
CA PHE A 52 -17.02 14.87 -0.90
C PHE A 52 -17.54 14.12 0.33
N PRO A 53 -18.76 13.55 0.28
CA PRO A 53 -19.24 12.68 1.35
C PRO A 53 -18.33 11.43 1.35
N ARG A 54 -17.31 11.42 2.21
CA ARG A 54 -16.53 10.22 2.47
C ARG A 54 -17.39 9.30 3.33
N THR A 55 -18.14 8.41 2.69
CA THR A 55 -18.44 7.12 3.31
C THR A 55 -17.08 6.44 3.51
N GLN A 56 -16.50 6.57 4.71
CA GLN A 56 -15.15 6.10 5.05
C GLN A 56 -15.13 4.59 5.27
N GLU A 57 -15.68 3.83 4.33
CA GLU A 57 -15.85 2.39 4.44
C GLU A 57 -15.25 1.75 3.19
N GLY A 58 -14.42 0.72 3.37
CA GLY A 58 -13.80 -0.02 2.26
C GLY A 58 -12.37 -0.48 2.53
N LEU A 59 -12.00 -1.58 1.89
CA LEU A 59 -10.71 -2.26 2.03
C LEU A 59 -9.55 -1.38 1.57
N ALA A 60 -9.71 -0.64 0.47
CA ALA A 60 -8.68 0.28 0.00
C ALA A 60 -8.38 1.38 1.03
N PHE A 61 -9.42 1.96 1.65
CA PHE A 61 -9.25 3.00 2.66
C PHE A 61 -8.61 2.44 3.93
N ALA A 62 -9.04 1.27 4.39
CA ALA A 62 -8.45 0.59 5.54
C ALA A 62 -6.96 0.24 5.31
N LEU A 63 -6.61 -0.17 4.09
CA LEU A 63 -5.24 -0.40 3.67
C LEU A 63 -4.43 0.91 3.71
N GLU A 64 -4.93 1.99 3.10
CA GLU A 64 -4.24 3.29 3.10
C GLU A 64 -4.01 3.85 4.51
N ALA A 65 -4.99 3.71 5.40
CA ALA A 65 -4.85 4.11 6.81
C ALA A 65 -3.72 3.34 7.52
N ASN A 66 -3.40 2.13 7.02
CA ASN A 66 -2.36 1.26 7.52
C ASN A 66 -1.07 1.26 6.68
N VAL A 67 -0.94 2.13 5.68
CA VAL A 67 0.32 2.36 4.97
C VAL A 67 0.78 3.80 5.26
N ARG A 68 1.95 3.93 5.87
CA ARG A 68 2.52 5.24 6.23
C ARG A 68 3.28 5.87 5.06
N LEU A 69 3.65 7.14 5.26
CA LEU A 69 4.51 7.91 4.37
C LEU A 69 5.84 7.19 4.12
N VAL A 70 6.52 7.60 3.05
CA VAL A 70 7.76 7.01 2.51
C VAL A 70 8.87 6.77 3.56
N SER A 71 8.88 7.54 4.66
CA SER A 71 9.83 7.37 5.77
C SER A 71 9.72 6.06 6.54
N GLU A 72 8.58 5.35 6.44
CA GLU A 72 8.34 4.07 7.11
C GLU A 72 7.75 3.05 6.13
N PRO A 73 8.56 2.51 5.18
CA PRO A 73 8.08 1.55 4.20
C PRO A 73 7.58 0.28 4.90
N ARG A 74 6.45 -0.24 4.42
CA ARG A 74 5.80 -1.45 4.94
C ARG A 74 5.90 -2.56 3.93
N ILE A 75 5.79 -3.80 4.38
CA ILE A 75 5.73 -4.95 3.49
C ILE A 75 4.26 -5.25 3.21
N LEU A 76 3.86 -5.20 1.96
CA LEU A 76 2.61 -5.78 1.48
C LEU A 76 2.90 -7.20 1.01
N ALA A 77 2.23 -8.17 1.60
CA ALA A 77 2.44 -9.58 1.31
C ALA A 77 1.16 -10.25 0.82
N LEU A 78 1.33 -11.22 -0.06
CA LEU A 78 0.29 -12.04 -0.65
C LEU A 78 0.53 -13.50 -0.26
N THR A 79 -0.51 -14.12 0.27
CA THR A 79 -0.56 -15.55 0.58
C THR A 79 -1.69 -16.21 -0.21
N ASP A 80 -1.80 -17.52 -0.10
CA ASP A 80 -2.94 -18.28 -0.65
C ASP A 80 -4.28 -17.88 -0.02
N ARG A 81 -4.26 -17.32 1.20
CA ARG A 81 -5.48 -17.01 1.99
C ARG A 81 -5.76 -15.54 2.19
N ARG A 82 -4.74 -14.67 2.20
CA ARG A 82 -4.90 -13.27 2.59
C ARG A 82 -3.87 -12.34 1.98
N VAL A 83 -4.21 -11.06 1.99
CA VAL A 83 -3.29 -9.95 1.81
C VAL A 83 -2.93 -9.40 3.18
N LEU A 84 -1.65 -9.17 3.46
CA LEU A 84 -1.15 -8.71 4.75
C LEU A 84 -0.30 -7.46 4.59
N VAL A 85 -0.42 -6.51 5.51
CA VAL A 85 0.55 -5.42 5.69
C VAL A 85 1.32 -5.63 6.97
N LEU A 86 2.63 -5.77 6.83
CA LEU A 86 3.56 -5.82 7.95
C LEU A 86 4.23 -4.47 8.14
N ALA A 87 4.28 -4.03 9.39
CA ALA A 87 5.08 -2.88 9.80
C ALA A 87 6.12 -3.30 10.83
N ARG A 88 7.32 -2.73 10.71
CA ARG A 88 8.35 -2.88 11.71
C ARG A 88 8.08 -1.95 12.89
N ARG A 89 8.02 -2.51 14.10
CA ARG A 89 7.98 -1.74 15.35
C ARG A 89 9.17 -2.16 16.21
N PHE A 90 10.10 -1.23 16.44
CA PHE A 90 11.41 -1.52 17.03
C PHE A 90 12.14 -2.62 16.22
N ALA A 91 12.35 -3.78 16.84
CA ALA A 91 13.03 -4.93 16.23
C ALA A 91 12.09 -6.02 15.72
N LYS A 92 10.76 -5.89 15.89
CA LYS A 92 9.80 -6.95 15.54
C LYS A 92 8.83 -6.51 14.46
N TRP A 93 8.51 -7.44 13.57
CA TRP A 93 7.44 -7.28 12.58
C TRP A 93 6.09 -7.60 13.20
N ARG A 94 5.07 -6.85 12.78
CA ARG A 94 3.69 -7.05 13.21
C ARG A 94 2.76 -6.82 12.05
N VAL A 95 1.75 -7.68 11.95
CA VAL A 95 0.59 -7.46 11.09
C VAL A 95 -0.14 -6.20 11.57
N ARG A 96 -0.40 -5.29 10.65
CA ARG A 96 -1.15 -4.04 10.89
C ARG A 96 -2.50 -4.03 10.24
N TRP A 97 -2.61 -4.74 9.13
CA TRP A 97 -3.83 -4.86 8.37
C TRP A 97 -3.78 -6.17 7.61
N GLU A 98 -4.95 -6.76 7.43
CA GLU A 98 -5.15 -7.95 6.62
C GLU A 98 -6.53 -7.93 5.98
N CYS A 99 -6.65 -8.58 4.82
CA CYS A 99 -7.94 -8.90 4.20
C CYS A 99 -7.88 -10.28 3.54
N PRO A 100 -9.03 -10.94 3.28
CA PRO A 100 -9.06 -12.18 2.52
C PRO A 100 -8.44 -12.02 1.12
N ARG A 101 -7.77 -13.05 0.61
CA ARG A 101 -7.06 -13.02 -0.69
C ARG A 101 -8.03 -12.77 -1.83
N GLU A 102 -9.21 -13.38 -1.76
CA GLU A 102 -10.31 -13.25 -2.72
C GLU A 102 -10.89 -11.83 -2.78
N SER A 103 -10.65 -11.01 -1.75
CA SER A 103 -11.07 -9.62 -1.77
C SER A 103 -10.18 -8.75 -2.67
N LEU A 104 -8.98 -9.20 -3.04
CA LEU A 104 -8.11 -8.52 -4.01
C LEU A 104 -8.40 -9.05 -5.42
N THR A 105 -9.04 -8.22 -6.23
CA THR A 105 -9.55 -8.59 -7.57
C THR A 105 -8.62 -8.19 -8.71
N GLY A 106 -7.68 -7.29 -8.46
CA GLY A 106 -6.69 -6.90 -9.47
C GLY A 106 -5.55 -6.09 -8.89
N ALA A 107 -4.39 -6.20 -9.55
CA ALA A 107 -3.24 -5.35 -9.30
C ALA A 107 -2.60 -4.94 -10.63
N SER A 108 -2.06 -3.73 -10.66
CA SER A 108 -1.30 -3.22 -11.80
C SER A 108 -0.20 -2.31 -11.29
N GLU A 109 0.93 -2.28 -11.97
CA GLU A 109 2.01 -1.34 -11.64
C GLU A 109 2.34 -0.48 -12.85
N GLN A 110 2.60 0.81 -12.56
CA GLN A 110 3.06 1.78 -13.54
C GLN A 110 3.96 2.80 -12.85
N ASP A 111 5.20 2.97 -13.33
CA ASP A 111 6.14 3.99 -12.88
C ASP A 111 6.38 4.02 -11.36
N GLY A 112 6.51 2.85 -10.74
CA GLY A 112 6.68 2.67 -9.29
C GLY A 112 5.39 2.85 -8.50
N ARG A 113 4.22 2.85 -9.15
CA ARG A 113 2.90 2.98 -8.53
C ARG A 113 2.13 1.68 -8.69
N LEU A 114 1.95 0.96 -7.58
CA LEU A 114 1.14 -0.24 -7.47
C LEU A 114 -0.31 0.16 -7.19
N ARG A 115 -1.19 -0.02 -8.16
CA ARG A 115 -2.63 0.11 -8.00
C ARG A 115 -3.25 -1.23 -7.64
N LEU A 116 -4.04 -1.25 -6.58
CA LEU A 116 -4.77 -2.42 -6.07
C LEU A 116 -6.28 -2.17 -6.19
N ILE A 117 -7.01 -3.17 -6.64
CA ILE A 117 -8.47 -3.15 -6.81
C ILE A 117 -9.07 -4.23 -5.92
N PHE A 118 -10.11 -3.88 -5.17
CA PHE A 118 -10.78 -4.77 -4.25
C PHE A 118 -12.20 -5.14 -4.71
N GLY A 119 -12.72 -6.26 -4.21
CA GLY A 119 -14.04 -6.79 -4.53
C GLY A 119 -15.20 -5.94 -4.03
N ASP A 120 -14.95 -5.03 -3.08
CA ASP A 120 -15.91 -4.01 -2.63
C ASP A 120 -16.01 -2.80 -3.61
N GLY A 121 -15.31 -2.87 -4.75
CA GLY A 121 -15.27 -1.83 -5.76
C GLY A 121 -14.28 -0.69 -5.45
N THR A 122 -13.61 -0.75 -4.30
CA THR A 122 -12.62 0.27 -3.91
C THR A 122 -11.25 -0.01 -4.51
N ALA A 123 -10.43 1.04 -4.65
CA ALA A 123 -9.08 0.92 -5.17
C ALA A 123 -8.13 1.91 -4.47
N THR A 124 -6.87 1.51 -4.33
CA THR A 124 -5.80 2.37 -3.78
C THR A 124 -4.56 2.31 -4.67
N THR A 125 -3.71 3.34 -4.58
CA THR A 125 -2.42 3.39 -5.25
C THR A 125 -1.31 3.60 -4.21
N LEU A 126 -0.35 2.68 -4.20
CA LEU A 126 0.80 2.67 -3.29
C LEU A 126 2.08 2.88 -4.10
N LEU A 127 3.07 3.53 -3.51
CA LEU A 127 4.41 3.61 -4.07
C LEU A 127 5.17 2.33 -3.77
N THR A 128 5.84 1.78 -4.78
CA THR A 128 6.61 0.55 -4.66
C THR A 128 7.88 0.59 -5.53
N PRO A 129 8.99 -0.04 -5.12
CA PRO A 129 10.12 -0.27 -6.00
C PRO A 129 9.75 -1.23 -7.14
N ALA A 130 9.71 -0.71 -8.38
CA ALA A 130 9.31 -1.47 -9.57
C ALA A 130 10.11 -2.78 -9.77
N ALA A 131 11.38 -2.81 -9.36
CA ALA A 131 12.27 -3.97 -9.50
C ALA A 131 11.76 -5.25 -8.81
N HIS A 132 10.82 -5.15 -7.86
CA HIS A 132 10.35 -6.29 -7.06
C HIS A 132 8.84 -6.53 -7.16
N VAL A 133 8.13 -5.79 -8.02
CA VAL A 133 6.67 -5.86 -8.09
C VAL A 133 6.16 -7.02 -8.95
N LYS A 134 6.94 -7.47 -9.94
CA LYS A 134 6.48 -8.48 -10.91
C LYS A 134 6.03 -9.80 -10.27
N PRO A 135 6.77 -10.41 -9.32
CA PRO A 135 6.30 -11.62 -8.64
C PRO A 135 5.00 -11.43 -7.86
N PHE A 136 4.72 -10.20 -7.42
CA PHE A 136 3.45 -9.85 -6.78
C PHE A 136 2.31 -9.80 -7.80
N LEU A 137 2.52 -9.12 -8.94
CA LEU A 137 1.51 -9.00 -9.99
C LEU A 137 1.14 -10.34 -10.62
N ASP A 138 2.11 -11.23 -10.84
CA ASP A 138 1.88 -12.57 -11.43
C ASP A 138 1.00 -13.47 -10.54
N ARG A 139 0.71 -13.04 -9.31
CA ARG A 139 -0.04 -13.79 -8.30
C ARG A 139 -1.37 -13.15 -7.91
N VAL A 140 -1.68 -11.95 -8.41
CA VAL A 140 -2.95 -11.25 -8.16
C VAL A 140 -3.96 -11.60 -9.23
#